data_AF-A0A822FT34-F1
#
_entry.id   AF-A0A822FT34-F1
#
_cell.length_a   1.000
_cell.length_b   1.000
_cell.length_c   1.000
_cell.angle_alpha   90.00
_cell.angle_beta   90.00
_cell.angle_gamma   90.00
#
_symmetry.space_group_name_H-M   'P 1'
#
loop_
_entity.id
_entity.type
_entity.pdbx_description
1 polymer ?
#
loop_
_entity_poly.entity_id
_entity_poly.type
_entity_poly.pdbx_seq_one_letter_code
_entity_poly.pdbx_strand_id
1 'polypeptide(L)' 'VELEKSPERFSKPIYVLPDIDDNVECQLEQELLNESKYNTGNRIILIPYRFENSHWTGILIEFQATKQIIRAEYIDPVNG' A
#
# COMPACT_ATOMS: atom_id res chain seq x y z
N VAL A 1 13.96 16.91 28.79
CA VAL A 1 13.43 17.06 27.41
C VAL A 1 12.96 15.69 27.01
N GLU A 2 11.64 15.49 27.05
CA GLU A 2 10.99 14.25 26.68
C GLU A 2 11.16 14.11 25.16
N LEU A 3 11.95 13.12 24.74
CA LEU A 3 12.14 12.82 23.32
C LEU A 3 10.79 12.29 22.83
N GLU A 4 10.06 13.11 22.07
CA GLU A 4 8.89 12.68 21.33
C GLU A 4 9.25 11.39 20.61
N LYS A 5 8.60 10.29 20.99
CA LYS A 5 8.66 9.04 20.23
C LYS A 5 8.08 9.37 18.87
N SER A 6 8.95 9.66 17.91
CA SER A 6 8.64 9.58 16.49
C SER A 6 7.84 8.28 16.33
N PRO A 7 6.60 8.31 15.82
CA PRO A 7 5.94 7.06 15.51
C PRO A 7 6.91 6.34 14.56
N GLU A 8 7.25 5.09 14.87
CA GLU A 8 7.94 4.17 13.97
C GLU A 8 7.02 3.93 12.77
N ARG A 9 6.72 4.97 11.99
CA ARG A 9 5.49 4.98 11.20
C ARG A 9 5.58 3.94 10.10
N PHE A 10 6.80 3.63 9.67
CA PHE A 10 7.14 2.43 8.92
C PHE A 10 8.58 2.00 9.22
N SER A 11 8.78 0.92 9.98
CA SER A 11 10.11 0.29 10.13
C SER A 11 10.55 -0.48 8.88
N LYS A 12 9.66 -0.56 7.88
CA LYS A 12 9.84 -1.26 6.61
C LYS A 12 9.78 -0.25 5.46
N PRO A 13 10.53 -0.48 4.37
CA PRO A 13 10.40 0.34 3.17
C PRO A 13 8.97 0.23 2.60
N ILE A 14 8.44 1.36 2.13
CA ILE A 14 7.19 1.43 1.37
C ILE A 14 7.54 1.55 -0.10
N TYR A 15 7.03 0.62 -0.90
CA TYR A 15 7.13 0.64 -2.35
C TYR A 15 5.84 1.22 -2.92
N VAL A 16 5.95 2.30 -3.69
CA VAL A 16 4.78 2.90 -4.35
C VAL A 16 4.65 2.27 -5.73
N LEU A 17 3.53 1.60 -5.98
CA LEU A 17 3.20 1.01 -7.27
C LEU A 17 2.55 2.06 -8.19
N PRO A 18 2.45 1.79 -9.50
CA PRO A 18 1.68 2.63 -10.43
C PRO A 18 0.25 2.86 -9.93
N ASP A 19 -0.32 4.00 -10.29
CA ASP A 19 -1.70 4.31 -9.99
C ASP A 19 -2.65 3.37 -10.74
N ILE A 20 -3.73 3.00 -10.07
CA ILE A 20 -4.83 2.24 -10.66
C ILE A 20 -5.99 3.17 -11.02
N ASP A 21 -6.65 2.89 -12.14
CA ASP A 21 -7.76 3.66 -12.69
C ASP A 21 -9.13 3.06 -12.32
N ASP A 22 -10.18 3.45 -13.05
CA ASP A 22 -11.57 3.04 -12.82
C ASP A 22 -11.78 1.50 -12.83
N ASN A 23 -10.85 0.70 -13.38
CA ASN A 23 -10.88 -0.76 -13.29
C ASN A 23 -10.02 -1.31 -12.14
N VAL A 24 -10.32 -0.83 -10.93
CA VAL A 24 -9.60 -1.11 -9.68
C VAL A 24 -9.41 -2.62 -9.44
N GLU A 25 -10.44 -3.44 -9.62
CA GLU A 25 -10.40 -4.85 -9.24
C GLU A 25 -9.41 -5.65 -10.08
N CYS A 26 -9.48 -5.54 -11.42
CA CYS A 26 -8.56 -6.25 -12.30
C CYS A 26 -7.11 -5.75 -12.17
N GLN A 27 -6.91 -4.43 -12.02
CA GLN A 27 -5.56 -3.87 -11.90
C GLN A 27 -4.93 -4.22 -10.56
N LEU A 28 -5.71 -4.14 -9.47
CA LEU A 28 -5.26 -4.56 -8.14
C LEU A 28 -4.86 -6.03 -8.12
N GLU A 29 -5.67 -6.92 -8.71
CA GLU A 29 -5.33 -8.34 -8.79
C GLU A 29 -4.02 -8.56 -9.57
N GLN A 30 -3.84 -7.89 -10.70
CA GLN A 30 -2.62 -7.99 -11.50
C GLN A 30 -1.39 -7.47 -10.74
N GLU A 31 -1.49 -6.33 -10.06
CA GLU A 31 -0.41 -5.79 -9.26
C GLU A 31 -0.04 -6.74 -8.10
N LEU A 32 -1.03 -7.31 -7.42
CA LEU A 32 -0.80 -8.31 -6.37
C LEU A 32 -0.15 -9.59 -6.91
N LEU A 33 -0.57 -10.07 -8.08
CA LEU A 33 0.04 -11.23 -8.73
C LEU A 33 1.49 -10.94 -9.12
N ASN A 34 1.76 -9.80 -9.75
CA ASN A 34 3.11 -9.37 -10.11
C ASN A 34 3.99 -9.23 -8.87
N GLU A 35 3.48 -8.56 -7.83
CA GLU A 35 4.17 -8.38 -6.56
C GLU A 35 4.52 -9.72 -5.89
N SER A 36 3.59 -10.67 -5.92
CA SER A 36 3.83 -12.01 -5.39
C SER A 36 4.86 -12.81 -6.20
N LYS A 37 4.97 -12.55 -7.50
CA LYS A 37 5.83 -13.30 -8.42
C LYS A 37 7.27 -12.79 -8.42
N TYR A 38 7.45 -11.48 -8.42
CA TYR A 38 8.76 -10.85 -8.63
C TYR A 38 9.44 -10.40 -7.33
N ASN A 39 8.68 -10.19 -6.25
CA ASN A 39 9.22 -9.64 -5.00
C ASN A 39 9.15 -10.65 -3.85
N THR A 40 10.18 -10.63 -2.99
CA THR A 40 10.27 -11.48 -1.78
C THR A 40 10.63 -10.63 -0.56
N GLY A 41 10.45 -11.19 0.64
CA GLY A 41 10.78 -10.51 1.90
C GLY A 41 9.63 -9.69 2.49
N ASN A 42 9.89 -9.12 3.67
CA ASN A 42 8.96 -8.26 4.39
C ASN A 42 8.91 -6.88 3.72
N ARG A 43 7.72 -6.38 3.41
CA ARG A 43 7.56 -5.13 2.66
C ARG A 43 6.18 -4.56 2.81
N ILE A 44 6.07 -3.27 2.53
CA ILE A 44 4.80 -2.56 2.44
C ILE A 44 4.71 -2.02 1.02
N ILE A 45 3.58 -2.25 0.36
CA ILE A 45 3.25 -1.58 -0.91
C ILE A 45 2.17 -0.55 -0.66
N LEU A 46 2.23 0.54 -1.41
CA LEU A 46 1.19 1.54 -1.51
C LEU A 46 0.74 1.59 -2.97
N ILE A 47 -0.55 1.38 -3.19
CA ILE A 47 -1.17 1.45 -4.50
C ILE A 47 -2.00 2.74 -4.53
N PRO A 48 -1.55 3.78 -5.24
CA PRO A 48 -2.33 5.00 -5.42
C PRO A 48 -3.60 4.70 -6.21
N TYR A 49 -4.72 5.25 -5.78
CA TYR A 49 -5.99 5.16 -6.48
C TYR A 49 -6.63 6.55 -6.52
N ARG A 50 -7.02 6.98 -7.72
CA ARG A 50 -7.73 8.26 -7.89
C ARG A 50 -9.22 8.03 -7.73
N PHE A 51 -9.75 8.34 -6.56
CA PHE A 51 -11.17 8.18 -6.27
C PHE A 51 -11.99 9.22 -7.05
N GLU A 52 -12.86 8.75 -7.97
CA GLU A 52 -13.81 9.56 -8.74
C GLU A 52 -13.21 10.83 -9.39
N ASN A 53 -11.93 10.76 -9.80
CA ASN A 53 -11.16 11.92 -10.30
C ASN A 53 -11.00 13.11 -9.34
N SER A 54 -11.50 13.01 -8.11
CA SER A 54 -11.56 14.07 -7.11
C SER A 54 -10.24 14.22 -6.35
N HIS A 55 -9.78 13.15 -5.70
CA HIS A 55 -8.57 13.18 -4.87
C HIS A 55 -7.82 11.84 -4.89
N TRP A 56 -6.57 11.88 -4.42
CA TRP A 56 -5.74 10.69 -4.28
C TRP A 56 -6.08 9.95 -3.00
N THR A 57 -6.30 8.67 -3.14
CA THR A 57 -6.48 7.70 -2.07
C THR A 57 -5.44 6.59 -2.25
N GLY A 58 -5.26 5.73 -1.26
CA GLY A 58 -4.24 4.70 -1.32
C GLY A 58 -4.69 3.39 -0.71
N ILE A 59 -4.27 2.28 -1.30
CA ILE A 59 -4.38 0.95 -0.70
C ILE A 59 -3.00 0.57 -0.19
N LEU A 60 -2.84 0.47 1.12
CA LEU A 60 -1.61 0.02 1.76
C LEU A 60 -1.70 -1.46 2.06
N ILE A 61 -0.73 -2.24 1.60
CA ILE A 61 -0.70 -3.69 1.81
C ILE A 61 0.66 -4.07 2.37
N GLU A 62 0.65 -4.80 3.48
CA GLU A 62 1.86 -5.30 4.12
C GLU A 62 2.00 -6.80 3.93
N PHE A 63 3.16 -7.21 3.42
CA PHE A 63 3.51 -8.60 3.22
C PHE A 63 4.58 -9.05 4.22
N GLN A 64 4.45 -10.31 4.64
CA GLN A 64 5.55 -11.06 5.24
C GLN A 64 6.41 -11.73 4.17
N ALA A 65 7.62 -12.16 4.56
CA ALA A 65 8.54 -12.90 3.70
C ALA A 65 7.93 -14.17 3.08
N THR A 66 6.93 -14.77 3.72
CA THR A 66 6.15 -15.92 3.25
C THR A 66 5.14 -15.56 2.15
N LYS A 67 5.09 -14.30 1.70
CA LYS A 67 4.09 -13.73 0.78
C LYS A 67 2.67 -13.63 1.36
N GLN A 68 2.51 -13.88 2.66
CA GLN A 68 1.24 -13.67 3.34
C GLN A 68 0.99 -12.17 3.52
N ILE A 69 -0.20 -11.71 3.14
CA ILE A 69 -0.70 -10.38 3.48
C ILE A 69 -1.09 -10.38 4.96
N ILE A 70 -0.53 -9.45 5.72
CA ILE A 70 -0.80 -9.31 7.17
C ILE A 70 -1.52 -8.00 7.53
N ARG A 71 -1.56 -7.06 6.59
CA ARG A 71 -2.27 -5.79 6.73
C ARG A 71 -2.74 -5.35 5.36
N ALA A 72 -3.97 -4.88 5.28
CA ALA A 72 -4.52 -4.20 4.13
C ALA A 72 -5.36 -3.04 4.63
N GLU A 73 -5.05 -1.83 4.21
CA GLU A 73 -5.72 -0.60 4.67
C GLU A 73 -6.04 0.29 3.49
N TYR A 74 -7.23 0.88 3.54
CA TYR A 74 -7.61 1.98 2.68
C TYR A 74 -7.27 3.30 3.38
N ILE A 75 -6.59 4.18 2.65
CA ILE A 75 -6.14 5.49 3.13
C ILE A 75 -6.84 6.55 2.29
N ASP A 76 -7.78 7.26 2.90
CA ASP A 76 -8.35 8.49 2.37
C ASP A 76 -7.82 9.68 3.18
N PRO A 77 -6.96 10.54 2.60
CA PRO A 77 -6.41 11.68 3.31
C PRO A 77 -7.43 12.82 3.52
N VAL A 78 -8.58 12.79 2.82
CA VAL A 78 -9.61 13.83 2.88
C VAL A 78 -10.71 13.48 3.88
N ASN A 79 -11.07 12.21 3.98
CA ASN A 79 -12.21 11.75 4.79
C ASN A 79 -11.82 10.87 6.00
N GLY A 80 -10.64 11.13 6.59
CA GLY A 80 -10.07 10.35 7.70
C GLY A 80 -10.85 10.39 9.01
#